data_AF-A0A1F8AB85-F1
#
_entry.id   AF-A0A1F8AB85-F1
#
_cell.length_a   1.000
_cell.length_b   1.000
_cell.length_c   1.000
_cell.angle_alpha   90.00
_cell.angle_beta   90.00
_cell.angle_gamma   90.00
#
_symmetry.space_group_name_H-M   'P 1'
#
loop_
_entity.id
_entity.type
_entity.pdbx_description
1 polymer ?
#
loop_
_entity_poly.entity_id
_entity_poly.type
_entity_poly.pdbx_seq_one_letter_code
_entity_poly.pdbx_strand_id
1 'polypeptide(L)'
;MAPSEYTIRLQKGIQGGFAPPTPSAILTLVKSAESSNIIVSQATRPDGQPGIQQQPEKALDASDGDVESLVTELYGILKDLPMEDPAGSEDIYQLDTSITWGSDDLEWYNGGPQGCGGDQSDIQPSKAQQAKFRRAVDVVWELVGMGNA
;
A
#
# COMPACT_ATOMS: atom_id res chain seq x y z
N MET A 1 -7.50 16.86 3.84
CA MET A 1 -8.14 15.84 4.68
C MET A 1 -8.38 14.62 3.82
N ALA A 2 -8.18 13.44 4.37
CA ALA A 2 -8.54 12.20 3.70
C ALA A 2 -10.06 12.06 3.55
N PRO A 3 -10.55 11.29 2.56
CA PRO A 3 -11.97 10.97 2.38
C PRO A 3 -12.58 10.25 3.60
N SER A 4 -13.90 10.31 3.74
CA SER A 4 -14.64 9.66 4.84
C SER A 4 -14.67 8.13 4.71
N GLU A 5 -14.49 7.61 3.49
CA GLU A 5 -14.34 6.20 3.16
C GLU A 5 -13.14 5.96 2.26
N TYR A 6 -12.39 4.89 2.53
CA TYR A 6 -11.27 4.48 1.71
C TYR A 6 -10.84 3.04 2.01
N THR A 7 -10.12 2.45 1.05
CA THR A 7 -9.40 1.19 1.20
C THR A 7 -7.94 1.41 0.83
N ILE A 8 -7.04 0.93 1.68
CA ILE A 8 -5.60 0.91 1.44
C ILE A 8 -5.16 -0.54 1.44
N ARG A 9 -4.40 -0.94 0.42
CA ARG A 9 -3.73 -2.24 0.39
C ARG A 9 -2.25 -2.05 0.08
N LEU A 10 -1.39 -2.56 0.95
CA LEU A 10 0.04 -2.65 0.70
C LEU A 10 0.45 -4.12 0.59
N GLN A 11 1.22 -4.46 -0.43
CA GLN A 11 1.81 -5.78 -0.57
C GLN A 11 3.30 -5.66 -0.83
N LYS A 12 4.11 -6.37 -0.04
CA LYS A 12 5.57 -6.47 -0.20
C LYS A 12 5.93 -7.84 -0.77
N GLY A 13 6.92 -7.90 -1.66
CA GLY A 13 7.24 -9.12 -2.40
C GLY A 13 6.39 -9.23 -3.66
N ILE A 14 6.35 -8.17 -4.47
CA ILE A 14 5.62 -8.10 -5.74
C ILE A 14 6.51 -8.41 -6.94
N GLN A 15 7.83 -8.35 -6.79
CA GLN A 15 8.77 -8.70 -7.84
C GLN A 15 8.78 -10.22 -8.01
N GLY A 16 8.28 -10.64 -9.17
CA GLY A 16 8.41 -11.99 -9.67
C GLY A 16 9.50 -12.08 -10.73
N GLY A 17 9.84 -13.31 -11.11
CA GLY A 17 10.68 -13.59 -12.26
C GLY A 17 10.00 -14.68 -13.09
N PHE A 18 10.67 -15.83 -13.23
CA PHE A 18 10.03 -17.02 -13.79
C PHE A 18 8.91 -17.57 -12.89
N ALA A 19 9.06 -17.47 -11.57
CA ALA A 19 8.03 -17.84 -10.61
C ALA A 19 7.15 -16.63 -10.26
N PRO A 20 5.85 -16.84 -9.98
CA PRO A 20 4.98 -15.80 -9.45
C PRO A 20 5.58 -15.15 -8.20
N PRO A 21 5.28 -13.86 -7.94
CA PRO A 21 5.72 -13.20 -6.73
C PRO A 21 5.28 -13.96 -5.49
N THR A 22 6.12 -13.94 -4.47
CA THR A 22 5.85 -14.59 -3.18
C THR A 22 5.80 -13.54 -2.08
N PRO A 23 4.61 -13.00 -1.77
CA PRO A 23 4.49 -11.89 -0.84
C PRO A 23 5.03 -12.24 0.54
N SER A 24 5.79 -11.30 1.10
CA SER A 24 6.27 -11.33 2.49
C SER A 24 5.30 -10.63 3.44
N ALA A 25 4.52 -9.68 2.93
CA ALA A 25 3.48 -9.00 3.69
C ALA A 25 2.31 -8.57 2.80
N ILE A 26 1.10 -8.65 3.35
CA ILE A 26 -0.13 -8.07 2.81
C ILE A 26 -0.80 -7.32 3.96
N LEU A 27 -0.97 -6.01 3.80
CA LEU A 27 -1.59 -5.10 4.76
C LEU A 27 -2.83 -4.53 4.11
N THR A 28 -3.97 -4.59 4.80
CA THR A 28 -5.23 -4.01 4.34
C THR A 28 -5.80 -3.12 5.43
N LEU A 29 -6.15 -1.89 5.07
CA LEU A 29 -6.85 -0.95 5.94
C LEU A 29 -8.14 -0.53 5.26
N VAL A 30 -9.26 -0.62 5.97
CA VAL A 30 -10.59 -0.29 5.44
C VAL A 30 -11.28 0.68 6.39
N LYS A 31 -11.65 1.85 5.86
CA LYS A 31 -12.47 2.83 6.55
C LYS A 31 -13.80 2.97 5.80
N SER A 32 -14.90 2.60 6.45
CA SER A 32 -16.25 2.82 5.95
C SER A 32 -16.77 4.19 6.39
N ALA A 33 -17.60 4.85 5.57
CA ALA A 33 -18.16 6.17 5.88
C ALA A 33 -18.87 6.23 7.25
N GLU A 34 -19.62 5.17 7.58
CA GLU A 34 -20.44 5.07 8.81
C GLU A 34 -19.65 4.66 10.07
N SER A 35 -18.39 4.23 9.93
CA SER A 35 -17.57 3.74 11.04
C SER A 35 -16.65 4.84 11.56
N SER A 36 -16.49 4.97 12.87
CA SER A 36 -15.42 5.79 13.47
C SER A 36 -14.05 5.11 13.38
N ASN A 37 -14.01 3.82 13.05
CA ASN A 37 -12.80 3.01 13.08
C ASN A 37 -12.31 2.64 11.68
N ILE A 38 -10.99 2.50 11.56
CA ILE A 38 -10.30 1.84 10.45
C ILE A 38 -10.04 0.39 10.86
N ILE A 39 -10.54 -0.57 10.08
CA ILE A 39 -10.23 -1.98 10.28
C ILE A 39 -8.89 -2.29 9.61
N VAL A 40 -7.98 -2.89 10.36
CA VAL A 40 -6.63 -3.22 9.91
C VAL A 40 -6.45 -4.74 9.96
N SER A 41 -6.16 -5.33 8.80
CA SER A 41 -5.86 -6.75 8.63
C SER A 41 -4.43 -6.89 8.12
N GLN A 42 -3.63 -7.73 8.79
CA GLN A 42 -2.23 -7.95 8.46
C GLN A 42 -1.97 -9.43 8.23
N ALA A 43 -1.30 -9.76 7.13
CA ALA A 43 -0.77 -11.08 6.88
C ALA A 43 0.73 -10.96 6.57
N THR A 44 1.57 -11.74 7.26
CA THR A 44 3.03 -11.73 7.05
C THR A 44 3.56 -13.15 6.93
N ARG A 45 4.63 -13.32 6.15
CA ARG A 45 5.35 -14.58 6.04
C ARG A 45 6.55 -14.53 6.97
N PRO A 46 6.58 -15.31 8.06
CA PRO A 46 7.76 -15.39 8.91
C PRO A 46 8.95 -15.98 8.14
N ASP A 47 10.16 -15.55 8.50
CA ASP A 47 11.38 -16.07 7.91
C ASP A 47 11.45 -17.61 8.05
N GLY A 48 11.80 -18.27 6.94
CA GLY A 48 11.92 -19.73 6.88
C GLY A 48 10.60 -20.48 6.77
N GLN A 49 9.44 -19.80 6.70
CA GLN A 49 8.14 -20.46 6.51
C GLN A 49 7.58 -20.28 5.08
N PRO A 50 6.94 -21.31 4.51
CA PRO A 50 6.41 -21.24 3.14
C PRO A 50 5.11 -20.44 3.04
N GLY A 51 4.38 -20.28 4.15
CA GLY A 51 3.03 -19.73 4.17
C GLY A 51 2.96 -18.31 4.74
N ILE A 52 2.07 -17.50 4.19
CA ILE A 52 1.65 -16.25 4.82
C ILE A 52 0.72 -16.58 6.00
N GLN A 53 0.92 -15.90 7.12
CA GLN A 53 0.14 -16.07 8.33
C GLN A 53 -0.70 -14.82 8.58
N GLN A 54 -2.00 -15.02 8.71
CA GLN A 54 -2.95 -13.96 9.07
C GLN A 54 -2.79 -13.65 10.57
N GLN A 55 -2.62 -12.37 10.89
CA GLN A 55 -2.69 -11.85 12.25
C GLN A 55 -4.14 -11.49 12.60
N PRO A 56 -4.51 -11.47 13.89
CA PRO A 56 -5.80 -10.96 14.32
C PRO A 56 -6.04 -9.54 13.79
N GLU A 57 -7.28 -9.27 13.39
CA GLU A 57 -7.69 -7.93 12.98
C GLU A 57 -7.71 -6.98 14.17
N LYS A 58 -7.51 -5.70 13.88
CA LYS A 58 -7.54 -4.63 14.87
C LYS A 58 -8.26 -3.40 14.31
N ALA A 59 -8.67 -2.53 15.22
CA ALA A 59 -9.34 -1.29 14.91
C ALA A 59 -8.48 -0.11 15.36
N LEU A 60 -8.29 0.86 14.47
CA LEU A 60 -7.76 2.18 14.83
C LEU A 60 -8.91 3.16 14.91
N ASP A 61 -8.87 4.09 15.87
CA ASP A 61 -9.78 5.22 15.89
C ASP A 61 -9.40 6.20 14.78
N ALA A 62 -10.29 6.42 13.81
CA ALA A 62 -10.04 7.33 12.69
C ALA A 62 -10.07 8.81 13.11
N SER A 63 -10.58 9.11 14.32
CA SER A 63 -10.58 10.44 14.91
C SER A 63 -9.36 10.72 15.79
N ASP A 64 -8.49 9.73 15.99
CA ASP A 64 -7.18 9.95 16.60
C ASP A 64 -6.34 10.86 15.69
N GLY A 65 -5.76 11.91 16.27
CA GLY A 65 -5.07 12.95 15.51
C GLY A 65 -3.83 12.46 14.78
N ASP A 66 -3.11 11.47 15.32
CA ASP A 66 -1.93 10.89 14.67
C ASP A 66 -2.37 9.99 13.50
N VAL A 67 -3.43 9.18 13.70
CA VAL A 67 -4.03 8.35 12.64
C VAL A 67 -4.55 9.22 11.50
N GLU A 68 -5.34 10.25 11.80
CA GLU A 68 -5.89 11.18 10.80
C GLU A 68 -4.78 11.89 10.01
N SER A 69 -3.71 12.31 10.71
CA SER A 69 -2.56 12.97 10.10
C SER A 69 -1.84 12.06 9.13
N LEU A 70 -1.56 10.81 9.53
CA LEU A 70 -0.89 9.82 8.69
C LEU A 70 -1.72 9.45 7.45
N VAL A 71 -3.02 9.22 7.60
CA VAL A 71 -3.90 8.90 6.45
C VAL A 71 -3.97 10.11 5.50
N THR A 72 -4.05 11.33 6.04
CA THR A 72 -4.05 12.55 5.22
C THR A 72 -2.72 12.76 4.50
N GLU A 73 -1.60 12.45 5.15
CA GLU A 73 -0.26 12.48 4.54
C GLU A 73 -0.18 11.48 3.40
N LEU A 74 -0.55 10.22 3.63
CA LEU A 74 -0.55 9.17 2.62
C LEU A 74 -1.37 9.57 1.40
N TYR A 75 -2.61 10.01 1.62
CA TYR A 75 -3.50 10.45 0.56
C TYR A 75 -2.92 11.63 -0.24
N GLY A 76 -2.32 12.61 0.43
CA GLY A 76 -1.63 13.73 -0.24
C GLY A 76 -0.42 13.28 -1.07
N ILE A 77 0.37 12.34 -0.55
CA ILE A 77 1.49 11.76 -1.29
C ILE A 77 1.00 11.06 -2.56
N LEU A 78 -0.01 10.19 -2.45
CA LEU A 78 -0.49 9.40 -3.59
C LEU A 78 -1.07 10.28 -4.70
N LYS A 79 -1.75 11.39 -4.37
CA LYS A 79 -2.23 12.36 -5.38
C LYS A 79 -1.11 13.01 -6.20
N ASP A 80 0.08 13.15 -5.64
CA ASP A 80 1.24 13.75 -6.30
C ASP A 80 2.09 12.73 -7.07
N LEU A 81 1.87 11.44 -6.84
CA LEU A 81 2.70 10.38 -7.38
C LEU A 81 2.17 9.92 -8.73
N PRO A 82 3.03 9.83 -9.77
CA PRO A 82 2.62 9.29 -11.04
C PRO A 82 2.30 7.79 -10.91
N MET A 83 1.44 7.30 -11.78
CA MET A 83 1.19 5.87 -11.94
C MET A 83 1.95 5.37 -13.17
N GLU A 84 2.20 4.06 -13.21
CA GLU A 84 2.74 3.41 -14.41
C GLU A 84 1.76 3.53 -15.59
N ASP A 85 2.32 3.69 -16.78
CA ASP A 85 1.62 3.61 -18.06
C ASP A 85 2.46 2.76 -19.04
N PRO A 86 1.93 1.67 -19.60
CA PRO A 86 0.62 1.06 -19.28
C PRO A 86 0.53 0.56 -17.83
N ALA A 87 -0.68 0.51 -17.28
CA ALA A 87 -0.90 -0.02 -15.93
C ALA A 87 -0.50 -1.51 -15.82
N GLY A 88 0.19 -1.89 -14.75
CA GLY A 88 0.72 -3.23 -14.50
C GLY A 88 1.98 -3.61 -15.29
N SER A 89 2.66 -2.65 -15.92
CA SER A 89 3.86 -2.86 -16.73
C SER A 89 5.13 -3.02 -15.88
N GLU A 90 5.36 -2.13 -14.91
CA GLU A 90 6.63 -2.01 -14.20
C GLU A 90 6.43 -1.55 -12.75
N ASP A 91 7.20 -2.11 -11.81
CA ASP A 91 7.39 -1.50 -10.49
C ASP A 91 8.26 -0.23 -10.64
N ILE A 92 7.64 0.87 -11.11
CA ILE A 92 8.34 2.12 -11.44
C ILE A 92 9.03 2.77 -10.22
N TYR A 93 8.65 2.37 -9.01
CA TYR A 93 9.28 2.83 -7.77
C TYR A 93 10.38 1.90 -7.26
N GLN A 94 10.51 0.69 -7.82
CA GLN A 94 11.60 -0.26 -7.58
C GLN A 94 11.79 -0.59 -6.09
N LEU A 95 10.68 -0.74 -5.36
CA LEU A 95 10.71 -1.05 -3.92
C LEU A 95 10.23 -2.46 -3.57
N ASP A 96 9.90 -3.29 -4.57
CA ASP A 96 9.30 -4.60 -4.32
C ASP A 96 8.04 -4.48 -3.44
N THR A 97 7.31 -3.37 -3.61
CA THR A 97 6.14 -3.02 -2.80
C THR A 97 5.09 -2.34 -3.67
N SER A 98 3.86 -2.84 -3.64
CA SER A 98 2.70 -2.20 -4.26
C SER A 98 1.86 -1.48 -3.21
N ILE A 99 1.27 -0.35 -3.59
CA ILE A 99 0.17 0.28 -2.85
C ILE A 99 -1.03 0.39 -3.79
N THR A 100 -2.20 0.05 -3.27
CA THR A 100 -3.50 0.35 -3.85
C THR A 100 -4.25 1.26 -2.89
N TRP A 101 -4.78 2.35 -3.40
CA TRP A 101 -5.71 3.24 -2.72
C TRP A 101 -7.00 3.30 -3.53
N GLY A 102 -8.13 3.18 -2.85
CA GLY A 102 -9.45 3.46 -3.43
C GLY A 102 -10.29 4.31 -2.48
N SER A 103 -10.79 5.43 -2.98
CA SER A 103 -11.82 6.27 -2.38
C SER A 103 -12.75 6.79 -3.48
N ASP A 104 -13.80 7.50 -3.11
CA ASP A 104 -14.73 8.15 -4.04
C ASP A 104 -14.06 9.10 -5.06
N ASP A 105 -12.95 9.73 -4.66
CA ASP A 105 -12.27 10.76 -5.45
C ASP A 105 -10.86 10.39 -5.93
N LEU A 106 -10.33 9.24 -5.52
CA LEU A 106 -9.00 8.77 -5.90
C LEU A 106 -8.96 7.25 -6.03
N GLU A 107 -8.61 6.80 -7.23
CA GLU A 107 -8.11 5.44 -7.46
C GLU A 107 -6.63 5.57 -7.79
N TRP A 108 -5.77 4.97 -6.96
CA TRP A 108 -4.33 4.98 -7.18
C TRP A 108 -3.77 3.58 -7.03
N TYR A 109 -2.91 3.19 -7.96
CA TYR A 109 -2.30 1.87 -7.96
C TYR A 109 -0.88 1.95 -8.51
N ASN A 110 0.05 1.33 -7.78
CA ASN A 110 1.35 0.94 -8.32
C ASN A 110 1.49 -0.56 -8.18
N GLY A 111 1.50 -1.25 -9.31
CA GLY A 111 1.78 -2.67 -9.41
C GLY A 111 3.21 -2.94 -9.84
N GLY A 112 3.57 -4.22 -9.85
CA GLY A 112 4.66 -4.74 -10.67
C GLY A 112 4.09 -5.74 -11.67
N PRO A 113 4.85 -6.09 -12.72
CA PRO A 113 4.39 -7.01 -13.74
C PRO A 113 4.01 -8.35 -13.13
N GLN A 114 2.85 -8.87 -13.52
CA GLN A 114 2.40 -10.20 -13.12
C GLN A 114 2.72 -11.19 -14.25
N GLY A 115 3.65 -12.12 -13.98
CA GLY A 115 4.04 -13.16 -14.95
C GLY A 115 5.31 -12.84 -15.74
N CYS A 116 5.56 -13.58 -16.83
CA CYS A 116 6.80 -13.47 -17.62
C CYS A 116 6.81 -12.31 -18.64
N GLY A 117 5.72 -11.55 -18.75
CA GLY A 117 5.64 -10.36 -19.60
C GLY A 117 5.69 -9.12 -18.72
N GLY A 118 6.86 -8.49 -18.62
CA GLY A 118 6.97 -7.13 -18.11
C GLY A 118 7.28 -6.23 -19.29
N ASP A 119 6.39 -5.29 -19.57
CA ASP A 119 6.68 -4.17 -20.45
C ASP A 119 7.31 -3.05 -19.61
N GLN A 120 8.10 -2.17 -20.21
CA GLN A 120 8.60 -0.98 -19.50
C GLN A 120 7.51 0.06 -19.43
N SER A 121 7.44 0.80 -18.32
CA SER A 121 6.55 1.95 -18.27
C SER A 121 7.18 3.13 -19.03
N ASP A 122 6.35 3.84 -19.79
CA ASP A 122 6.68 5.15 -20.38
C ASP A 122 6.86 6.24 -19.31
N ILE A 123 6.44 5.95 -18.07
CA ILE A 123 6.53 6.84 -16.92
C ILE A 123 7.64 6.36 -15.99
N GLN A 124 8.57 7.27 -15.68
CA GLN A 124 9.66 7.01 -14.75
C GLN A 124 9.69 8.10 -13.68
N PRO A 125 9.45 7.76 -12.39
CA PRO A 125 9.39 8.76 -11.33
C PRO A 125 10.77 9.34 -11.04
N SER A 126 10.79 10.63 -10.73
CA SER A 126 11.99 11.30 -10.21
C SER A 126 12.45 10.70 -8.87
N LYS A 127 13.70 10.96 -8.48
CA LYS A 127 14.23 10.54 -7.16
C LYS A 127 13.38 11.08 -5.99
N ALA A 128 12.82 12.29 -6.13
CA ALA A 128 11.96 12.88 -5.13
C ALA A 128 10.61 12.14 -5.03
N GLN A 129 10.03 11.73 -6.16
CA GLN A 129 8.82 10.91 -6.18
C GLN A 129 9.08 9.51 -5.62
N GLN A 130 10.21 8.88 -5.92
CA GLN A 130 10.60 7.62 -5.28
C GLN A 130 10.74 7.76 -3.76
N ALA A 131 11.31 8.86 -3.27
CA ALA A 131 11.38 9.13 -1.84
C ALA A 131 9.99 9.33 -1.20
N LYS A 132 9.08 10.03 -1.89
CA LYS A 132 7.68 10.14 -1.47
C LYS A 132 7.00 8.77 -1.41
N PHE A 133 7.21 7.90 -2.38
CA PHE A 133 6.65 6.55 -2.36
C PHE A 133 7.21 5.70 -1.21
N ARG A 134 8.51 5.80 -0.90
CA ARG A 134 9.09 5.20 0.32
C ARG A 134 8.36 5.69 1.57
N ARG A 135 8.12 7.00 1.68
CA ARG A 135 7.35 7.56 2.80
C ARG A 135 5.92 7.02 2.84
N ALA A 136 5.23 6.90 1.70
CA ALA A 136 3.90 6.29 1.65
C ALA A 136 3.90 4.85 2.19
N VAL A 137 4.91 4.05 1.85
CA VAL A 137 5.11 2.71 2.40
C VAL A 137 5.30 2.75 3.91
N ASP A 138 6.18 3.63 4.40
CA ASP A 138 6.44 3.77 5.84
C ASP A 138 5.19 4.17 6.62
N VAL A 139 4.39 5.10 6.09
CA VAL A 139 3.12 5.54 6.69
C VAL A 139 2.15 4.37 6.86
N VAL A 140 2.01 3.49 5.86
CA VAL A 140 1.14 2.30 5.99
C VAL A 140 1.65 1.36 7.08
N TRP A 141 2.97 1.16 7.19
CA TRP A 141 3.55 0.36 8.26
C TRP A 141 3.36 0.98 9.65
N GLU A 142 3.47 2.30 9.77
CA GLU A 142 3.20 3.05 11.01
C GLU A 142 1.75 2.86 11.45
N LEU A 143 0.79 3.07 10.54
CA LEU A 143 -0.64 2.85 10.81
C LEU A 143 -0.90 1.41 11.29
N VAL A 144 -0.30 0.42 10.61
CA VAL A 144 -0.40 -0.98 11.06
C VAL A 144 0.27 -1.15 12.43
N GLY A 145 1.39 -0.49 12.74
CA GLY A 145 2.05 -0.58 14.04
C GLY A 145 1.21 -0.05 15.21
N MET A 146 0.40 0.99 14.99
CA MET A 146 -0.38 1.67 16.03
C MET A 146 -1.44 0.78 16.70
N GLY A 147 -1.98 -0.21 16.00
CA GLY A 147 -3.00 -1.11 16.56
C GLY A 147 -2.46 -2.17 17.53
N ASN A 148 -1.18 -2.12 17.90
CA ASN A 148 -0.53 -3.09 18.80
C ASN A 148 -0.28 -2.53 20.22
N ALA A 149 -0.87 -1.39 20.58
CA ALA A 149 -0.72 -0.78 21.91
C ALA A 149 -1.82 -1.21 22.89
#